data_AF-A0A2W5TDE6-F1
#
_entry.id   AF-A0A2W5TDE6-F1
#
_cell.length_a   1.000
_cell.length_b   1.000
_cell.length_c   1.000
_cell.angle_alpha   90.00
_cell.angle_beta   90.00
_cell.angle_gamma   90.00
#
_symmetry.space_group_name_H-M   'P 1'
#
loop_
_entity.id
_entity.type
_entity.pdbx_description
1 polymer ?
#
loop_
_entity_poly.entity_id
_entity_poly.type
_entity_poly.pdbx_seq_one_letter_code
_entity_poly.pdbx_strand_id
1 'polypeptide(L)'
;MLASVRAAMLVEAKRPQTSWKTRALQLIGASLGLSAVIGLGAVISGNAALTTIALRWVTLLGLAAVGPLLVWASVVPGRTASRWVAMAASVAVAVVMVVLRPAATLNASSAPEWLCTALHLAVAGPAIFTALTLLRSMAPSTPRSIAAGLAAGTTGALLGEMMCERDAAHVASFHLAAWTLAALLVVVLGARVKRRSWAA
;
A
#
# COMPACT_ATOMS: atom_id res chain seq x y z
N MET A 1 -7.07 -27.42 32.30
CA MET A 1 -6.33 -26.64 31.26
C MET A 1 -6.35 -27.30 29.88
N LEU A 2 -6.08 -28.62 29.74
CA LEU A 2 -6.11 -29.30 28.43
C LEU A 2 -7.50 -29.36 27.76
N ALA A 3 -8.56 -29.58 28.55
CA ALA A 3 -9.94 -29.64 28.02
C ALA A 3 -10.41 -28.29 27.44
N SER A 4 -10.07 -27.17 28.09
CA SER A 4 -10.41 -25.82 27.60
C SER A 4 -9.61 -25.44 26.35
N VAL A 5 -8.35 -25.88 26.23
CA VAL A 5 -7.54 -25.71 25.01
C VAL A 5 -8.13 -26.54 23.87
N ARG A 6 -8.53 -27.80 24.12
CA ARG A 6 -9.15 -28.67 23.11
C ARG A 6 -10.50 -28.13 22.63
N ALA A 7 -11.33 -27.62 23.54
CA ALA A 7 -12.59 -26.98 23.20
C ALA A 7 -12.38 -25.73 22.33
N ALA A 8 -11.39 -24.89 22.66
CA ALA A 8 -11.02 -23.72 21.86
C ALA A 8 -10.52 -24.11 20.45
N MET A 9 -9.72 -25.17 20.33
CA MET A 9 -9.28 -25.67 19.01
C MET A 9 -10.44 -26.20 18.17
N LEU A 10 -11.40 -26.91 18.75
CA LEU A 10 -12.56 -27.45 18.02
C LEU A 10 -13.50 -26.36 17.53
N VAL A 11 -13.72 -25.31 18.33
CA VAL A 11 -14.49 -24.13 17.91
C VAL A 11 -13.78 -23.42 16.75
N GLU A 12 -12.45 -23.29 16.81
CA GLU A 12 -11.68 -22.64 15.76
C GLU A 12 -11.58 -23.49 14.48
N ALA A 13 -11.47 -24.82 14.60
CA ALA A 13 -11.49 -25.75 13.46
C ALA A 13 -12.81 -25.70 12.68
N LYS A 14 -13.91 -25.33 13.36
CA LYS A 14 -15.23 -25.13 12.75
C LYS A 14 -15.42 -23.74 12.14
N ARG A 15 -14.50 -22.79 12.38
CA ARG A 15 -14.62 -21.46 11.74
C ARG A 15 -14.29 -21.59 10.26
N PRO A 16 -15.16 -21.11 9.36
CA PRO A 16 -14.89 -21.11 7.94
C PRO A 16 -13.63 -20.28 7.67
N GLN A 17 -12.55 -20.95 7.27
CA GLN A 17 -11.32 -20.30 6.88
C GLN A 17 -11.50 -19.75 5.47
N THR A 18 -11.73 -18.45 5.35
CA THR A 18 -11.69 -17.76 4.05
C THR A 18 -10.35 -18.05 3.38
N SER A 19 -10.36 -18.49 2.12
CA SER A 19 -9.12 -18.74 1.40
C SER A 19 -8.23 -17.50 1.36
N TRP A 20 -6.91 -17.69 1.41
CA TRP A 20 -5.95 -16.57 1.32
C TRP A 20 -6.14 -15.76 0.02
N LYS A 21 -6.58 -16.42 -1.07
CA LYS A 21 -6.89 -15.78 -2.35
C LYS A 21 -8.07 -14.82 -2.21
N THR A 22 -9.14 -15.24 -1.53
CA THR A 22 -10.31 -14.40 -1.27
C THR A 22 -9.91 -13.16 -0.47
N ARG A 23 -9.11 -13.33 0.60
CA ARG A 23 -8.59 -12.20 1.37
C ARG A 23 -7.72 -11.27 0.51
N ALA A 24 -6.85 -11.83 -0.32
CA ALA A 24 -6.04 -11.05 -1.26
C ALA A 24 -6.90 -10.19 -2.18
N LEU A 25 -7.89 -10.80 -2.83
CA LEU A 25 -8.78 -10.13 -3.77
C LEU A 25 -9.65 -9.06 -3.09
N GLN A 26 -10.13 -9.32 -1.87
CA GLN A 26 -10.86 -8.33 -1.07
C GLN A 26 -10.00 -7.10 -0.76
N LEU A 27 -8.74 -7.32 -0.37
CA LEU A 27 -7.81 -6.23 -0.09
C LEU A 27 -7.44 -5.44 -1.34
N ILE A 28 -7.17 -6.15 -2.44
CA ILE A 28 -6.90 -5.53 -3.74
C ILE A 28 -8.11 -4.68 -4.17
N GLY A 29 -9.31 -5.25 -4.13
CA GLY A 29 -10.55 -4.56 -4.50
C GLY A 29 -10.82 -3.36 -3.61
N ALA A 30 -10.63 -3.47 -2.29
CA ALA A 30 -10.81 -2.37 -1.36
C ALA A 30 -9.81 -1.23 -1.60
N SER A 31 -8.52 -1.54 -1.79
CA SER A 31 -7.48 -0.53 -2.04
C SER A 31 -7.67 0.17 -3.39
N LEU A 32 -7.96 -0.59 -4.46
CA LEU A 32 -8.23 -0.04 -5.77
C LEU A 32 -9.53 0.77 -5.79
N GLY A 33 -10.59 0.27 -5.14
CA GLY A 33 -11.86 0.96 -5.00
C GLY A 33 -11.71 2.28 -4.26
N LEU A 34 -11.00 2.29 -3.12
CA LEU A 34 -10.71 3.52 -2.37
C LEU A 34 -9.91 4.52 -3.21
N SER A 35 -8.88 4.05 -3.92
CA SER A 35 -8.06 4.89 -4.80
C SER A 35 -8.90 5.47 -5.94
N ALA A 36 -9.79 4.68 -6.54
CA ALA A 36 -10.68 5.11 -7.60
C ALA A 36 -11.69 6.15 -7.11
N VAL A 37 -12.29 5.96 -5.92
CA VAL A 37 -13.24 6.90 -5.33
C VAL A 37 -12.57 8.24 -5.03
N ILE A 38 -11.41 8.24 -4.36
CA ILE A 38 -10.70 9.48 -4.04
C ILE A 38 -10.18 10.14 -5.32
N GLY A 39 -9.61 9.37 -6.24
CA GLY A 39 -9.10 9.87 -7.52
C GLY A 39 -10.20 10.49 -8.38
N LEU A 40 -11.36 9.84 -8.47
CA LEU A 40 -12.52 10.39 -9.18
C LEU A 40 -13.03 11.67 -8.51
N GLY A 41 -13.12 11.70 -7.18
CA GLY A 41 -13.47 12.92 -6.44
C GLY A 41 -12.50 14.07 -6.69
N ALA A 42 -11.19 13.78 -6.78
CA ALA A 42 -10.17 14.77 -7.12
C ALA A 42 -10.33 15.31 -8.55
N VAL A 43 -10.67 14.45 -9.52
CA VAL A 43 -10.95 14.87 -10.90
C VAL A 43 -12.20 15.74 -10.97
N ILE A 44 -13.31 15.31 -10.34
CA ILE A 44 -14.59 16.04 -10.35
C ILE A 44 -14.44 17.41 -9.68
N SER A 45 -13.66 17.50 -8.60
CA SER A 45 -13.42 18.76 -7.88
C SER A 45 -12.37 19.67 -8.54
N GLY A 46 -11.77 19.25 -9.66
CA GLY A 46 -10.72 20.00 -10.36
C GLY A 46 -9.35 19.98 -9.69
N ASN A 47 -9.16 19.19 -8.63
CA ASN A 47 -7.88 19.02 -7.94
C ASN A 47 -6.92 18.06 -8.66
N ALA A 48 -7.40 17.30 -9.64
CA ALA A 48 -6.57 16.48 -10.52
C ALA A 48 -6.90 16.77 -11.99
N ALA A 49 -5.98 17.44 -12.69
CA ALA A 49 -6.16 17.75 -14.10
C ALA A 49 -6.04 16.50 -14.98
N LEU A 50 -6.96 16.33 -15.94
CA LEU A 50 -6.94 15.20 -16.88
C LEU A 50 -5.67 15.19 -17.74
N THR A 51 -5.11 16.37 -18.05
CA THR A 51 -3.83 16.53 -18.75
C THR A 51 -2.67 15.97 -17.92
N THR A 52 -2.64 16.27 -16.61
CA THR A 52 -1.64 15.74 -15.68
C THR A 52 -1.74 14.21 -15.58
N ILE A 53 -2.95 13.66 -15.53
CA ILE A 53 -3.18 12.21 -15.55
C ILE A 53 -2.70 11.60 -16.87
N ALA A 54 -3.04 12.21 -18.00
CA ALA A 54 -2.64 11.74 -19.32
C ALA A 54 -1.13 11.77 -19.52
N LEU A 55 -0.40 12.73 -18.97
CA LEU A 55 1.06 12.78 -19.04
C LEU A 55 1.74 11.73 -18.13
N ARG A 56 1.04 11.27 -17.10
CA ARG A 56 1.59 10.38 -16.05
C ARG A 56 1.02 8.97 -16.11
N TRP A 57 0.32 8.62 -17.19
CA TRP A 57 -0.40 7.35 -17.31
C TRP A 57 0.49 6.13 -17.05
N VAL A 58 1.76 6.13 -17.51
CA VAL A 58 2.72 5.03 -17.27
C VAL A 58 2.97 4.86 -15.77
N THR A 59 3.25 5.95 -15.07
CA THR A 59 3.50 5.96 -13.62
C THR A 59 2.26 5.53 -12.85
N LEU A 60 1.09 6.06 -13.21
CA LEU A 60 -0.19 5.73 -12.58
C LEU A 60 -0.56 4.26 -12.77
N LEU A 61 -0.38 3.71 -13.98
CA LEU A 61 -0.58 2.28 -14.24
C LEU A 61 0.42 1.42 -13.47
N GLY A 62 1.68 1.84 -13.40
CA GLY A 62 2.71 1.17 -12.60
C GLY A 62 2.32 1.07 -11.13
N LEU A 63 1.85 2.18 -10.53
CA LEU A 63 1.36 2.23 -9.16
C LEU A 63 0.09 1.38 -8.96
N ALA A 64 -0.87 1.48 -9.89
CA ALA A 64 -2.10 0.70 -9.87
C ALA A 64 -1.87 -0.81 -10.02
N ALA A 65 -0.81 -1.22 -10.72
CA ALA A 65 -0.43 -2.63 -10.90
C ALA A 65 0.42 -3.17 -9.74
N VAL A 66 1.37 -2.36 -9.22
CA VAL A 66 2.30 -2.82 -8.19
C VAL A 66 1.65 -2.98 -6.82
N GLY A 67 0.64 -2.17 -6.50
CA GLY A 67 -0.15 -2.32 -5.27
C GLY A 67 -0.75 -3.73 -5.15
N PRO A 68 -1.57 -4.18 -6.11
CA PRO A 68 -2.12 -5.54 -6.12
C PRO A 68 -1.07 -6.64 -6.09
N LEU A 69 0.03 -6.48 -6.83
CA LEU A 69 1.15 -7.42 -6.83
C LEU A 69 1.78 -7.55 -5.43
N LEU A 70 1.99 -6.44 -4.73
CA LEU A 70 2.54 -6.40 -3.37
C LEU A 70 1.55 -6.99 -2.34
N VAL A 71 0.24 -6.69 -2.46
CA VAL A 71 -0.80 -7.32 -1.63
C VAL A 71 -0.74 -8.83 -1.79
N TRP A 72 -0.76 -9.32 -3.03
CA TRP A 72 -0.70 -10.74 -3.34
C TRP A 72 0.57 -11.39 -2.77
N ALA A 73 1.73 -10.77 -2.96
CA ALA A 73 3.01 -11.25 -2.45
C ALA A 73 3.06 -11.29 -0.92
N SER A 74 2.36 -10.38 -0.22
CA SER A 74 2.30 -10.38 1.24
C SER A 74 1.51 -11.58 1.78
N VAL A 75 0.42 -11.98 1.11
CA VAL A 75 -0.48 -13.04 1.61
C VAL A 75 -0.17 -14.43 1.08
N VAL A 76 0.55 -14.55 -0.05
CA VAL A 76 0.82 -15.86 -0.65
C VAL A 76 1.62 -16.77 0.31
N PRO A 77 1.19 -18.03 0.53
CA PRO A 77 1.92 -18.98 1.35
C PRO A 77 3.24 -19.43 0.69
N GLY A 78 4.30 -19.60 1.49
CA GLY A 78 5.52 -20.35 1.09
C GLY A 78 6.40 -19.79 -0.04
N ARG A 79 6.00 -18.73 -0.76
CA ARG A 79 6.74 -18.24 -1.94
C ARG A 79 7.55 -16.99 -1.64
N THR A 80 8.83 -17.17 -1.30
CA THR A 80 9.75 -16.06 -1.02
C THR A 80 10.15 -15.30 -2.28
N ALA A 81 10.34 -16.00 -3.41
CA ALA A 81 10.70 -15.37 -4.69
C ALA A 81 9.67 -14.33 -5.17
N SER A 82 8.36 -14.62 -5.06
CA SER A 82 7.31 -13.68 -5.45
C SER A 82 7.33 -12.38 -4.64
N ARG A 83 7.82 -12.42 -3.39
CA ARG A 83 7.97 -11.23 -2.54
C ARG A 83 9.08 -10.34 -3.07
N TRP A 84 10.23 -10.93 -3.38
CA TRP A 84 11.36 -10.19 -3.95
C TRP A 84 11.03 -9.59 -5.31
N VAL A 85 10.35 -10.34 -6.19
CA VAL A 85 9.90 -9.83 -7.49
C VAL A 85 8.94 -8.65 -7.32
N ALA A 86 7.96 -8.75 -6.41
CA ALA A 86 7.03 -7.65 -6.15
C ALA A 86 7.73 -6.41 -5.57
N MET A 87 8.68 -6.60 -4.65
CA MET A 87 9.48 -5.49 -4.10
C MET A 87 10.38 -4.87 -5.17
N ALA A 88 11.03 -5.66 -6.02
CA ALA A 88 11.82 -5.15 -7.15
C ALA A 88 10.96 -4.34 -8.14
N ALA A 89 9.75 -4.81 -8.45
CA ALA A 89 8.79 -4.08 -9.26
C ALA A 89 8.42 -2.73 -8.62
N SER A 90 8.27 -2.67 -7.28
CA SER A 90 7.99 -1.41 -6.59
C SER A 90 9.15 -0.40 -6.66
N VAL A 91 10.40 -0.88 -6.62
CA VAL A 91 11.57 -0.03 -6.83
C VAL A 91 11.61 0.49 -8.26
N ALA A 92 11.31 -0.35 -9.25
CA ALA A 92 11.22 0.08 -10.64
C ALA A 92 10.15 1.17 -10.83
N VAL A 93 8.97 1.00 -10.22
CA VAL A 93 7.91 2.03 -10.25
C VAL A 93 8.36 3.31 -9.55
N ALA A 94 9.06 3.24 -8.42
CA ALA A 94 9.62 4.41 -7.73
C ALA A 94 10.62 5.18 -8.60
N VAL A 95 11.47 4.47 -9.35
CA VAL A 95 12.39 5.08 -10.32
C VAL A 95 11.60 5.77 -11.44
N VAL A 96 10.60 5.09 -12.01
CA VAL A 96 9.73 5.65 -13.06
C VAL A 96 9.01 6.92 -12.59
N MET A 97 8.53 6.96 -11.34
CA MET A 97 7.90 8.16 -10.75
C MET A 97 8.80 9.39 -10.80
N VAL A 98 10.11 9.22 -10.61
CA VAL A 98 11.07 10.32 -10.57
C VAL A 98 11.58 10.65 -11.97
N VAL A 99 11.97 9.63 -12.75
CA VAL A 99 12.61 9.81 -14.06
C VAL A 99 11.64 10.36 -15.10
N LEU A 100 10.39 9.91 -15.10
CA LEU A 100 9.37 10.39 -16.04
C LEU A 100 8.65 11.66 -15.52
N ARG A 101 9.11 12.26 -14.42
CA ARG A 101 8.44 13.43 -13.85
C ARG A 101 8.71 14.66 -14.73
N PRO A 102 7.66 15.34 -15.24
CA PRO A 102 7.84 16.60 -15.92
C PRO A 102 8.37 17.71 -14.99
N ALA A 103 8.88 18.79 -15.57
CA ALA A 103 9.20 20.00 -14.82
C ALA A 103 7.96 20.53 -14.07
N ALA A 104 8.19 21.19 -12.93
CA ALA A 104 7.09 21.77 -12.14
C ALA A 104 6.28 22.77 -12.98
N THR A 105 4.97 22.77 -12.79
CA THR A 105 4.07 23.74 -13.42
C THR A 105 4.04 25.04 -12.62
N LEU A 106 3.62 26.13 -13.24
CA LEU A 106 3.39 27.42 -12.56
C LEU A 106 2.27 27.35 -11.51
N ASN A 107 1.45 26.30 -11.53
CA ASN A 107 0.34 26.08 -10.61
C ASN A 107 0.70 25.15 -9.44
N ALA A 108 1.99 24.82 -9.27
CA ALA A 108 2.44 24.03 -8.14
C ALA A 108 2.02 24.71 -6.81
N SER A 109 1.34 23.95 -5.95
CA SER A 109 0.90 24.42 -4.63
C SER A 109 2.04 25.09 -3.88
N SER A 110 1.77 26.22 -3.21
CA SER A 110 2.73 26.94 -2.35
C SER A 110 2.78 26.39 -0.92
N ALA A 111 2.03 25.33 -0.61
CA ALA A 111 2.00 24.74 0.72
C ALA A 111 3.39 24.21 1.16
N PRO A 112 3.65 24.08 2.46
CA PRO A 112 4.88 23.45 2.94
C PRO A 112 5.04 22.02 2.41
N GLU A 113 6.25 21.65 2.02
CA GLU A 113 6.52 20.37 1.34
C GLU A 113 6.19 19.14 2.17
N TRP A 114 6.43 19.21 3.47
CA TRP A 114 6.13 18.14 4.41
C TRP A 114 4.64 17.77 4.43
N LEU A 115 3.76 18.69 4.01
CA LEU A 115 2.32 18.44 3.96
C LEU A 115 1.98 17.33 2.95
N CYS A 116 2.71 17.22 1.84
CA CYS A 116 2.55 16.12 0.89
C CYS A 116 2.85 14.77 1.58
N THR A 117 3.92 14.69 2.36
CA THR A 117 4.23 13.47 3.14
C THR A 117 3.13 13.13 4.14
N ALA A 118 2.64 14.13 4.89
CA ALA A 118 1.57 13.93 5.87
C ALA A 118 0.26 13.45 5.21
N LEU A 119 -0.15 14.08 4.11
CA LEU A 119 -1.36 13.72 3.37
C LEU A 119 -1.25 12.33 2.76
N HIS A 120 -0.09 11.97 2.20
CA HIS A 120 0.12 10.63 1.65
C HIS A 120 0.03 9.55 2.74
N LEU A 121 0.61 9.80 3.91
CA LEU A 121 0.49 8.91 5.06
C LEU A 121 -0.95 8.83 5.59
N ALA A 122 -1.67 9.95 5.63
CA ALA A 122 -3.07 9.98 6.05
C ALA A 122 -3.95 9.14 5.12
N VAL A 123 -3.78 9.31 3.81
CA VAL A 123 -4.46 8.53 2.77
C VAL A 123 -4.07 7.04 2.81
N ALA A 124 -2.81 6.72 3.12
CA ALA A 124 -2.35 5.35 3.31
C ALA A 124 -2.86 4.73 4.63
N GLY A 125 -3.32 5.53 5.60
CA GLY A 125 -3.74 5.11 6.93
C GLY A 125 -4.71 3.92 6.96
N PRO A 126 -5.85 3.97 6.23
CA PRO A 126 -6.77 2.84 6.13
C PRO A 126 -6.11 1.55 5.61
N ALA A 127 -5.23 1.66 4.61
CA ALA A 127 -4.51 0.53 4.06
C ALA A 127 -3.44 -0.01 5.03
N ILE A 128 -2.75 0.87 5.78
CA ILE A 128 -1.81 0.50 6.85
C ILE A 128 -2.55 -0.27 7.94
N PHE A 129 -3.69 0.25 8.41
CA PHE A 129 -4.51 -0.42 9.42
C PHE A 129 -4.94 -1.81 8.94
N THR A 130 -5.40 -1.91 7.69
CA THR A 130 -5.83 -3.17 7.09
C THR A 130 -4.66 -4.16 6.96
N ALA A 131 -3.49 -3.71 6.52
CA ALA A 131 -2.28 -4.52 6.46
C ALA A 131 -1.90 -5.07 7.85
N LEU A 132 -1.94 -4.23 8.89
CA LEU A 132 -1.65 -4.65 10.26
C LEU A 132 -2.64 -5.70 10.76
N THR A 133 -3.95 -5.50 10.55
CA THR A 133 -4.96 -6.49 10.98
C THR A 133 -4.79 -7.83 10.28
N LEU A 134 -4.45 -7.83 8.99
CA LEU A 134 -4.14 -9.04 8.23
C LEU A 134 -2.90 -9.75 8.77
N LEU A 135 -1.81 -9.02 9.01
CA LEU A 135 -0.56 -9.57 9.56
C LEU A 135 -0.78 -10.29 10.89
N ARG A 136 -1.73 -9.84 11.74
CA ARG A 136 -2.05 -10.54 13.01
C ARG A 136 -2.47 -11.99 12.84
N SER A 137 -2.98 -12.35 11.67
CA SER A 137 -3.51 -13.67 11.34
C SER A 137 -2.55 -14.56 10.56
N MET A 138 -1.32 -14.09 10.31
CA MET A 138 -0.32 -14.79 9.50
C MET A 138 0.98 -14.99 10.29
N ALA A 139 1.74 -16.03 9.95
CA ALA A 139 3.08 -16.25 10.47
C ALA A 139 3.97 -14.99 10.30
N PRO A 140 4.86 -14.73 11.27
CA PRO A 140 5.78 -13.60 11.19
C PRO A 140 6.76 -13.79 10.02
N SER A 141 6.96 -12.72 9.25
CA SER A 141 7.94 -12.67 8.17
C SER A 141 8.22 -11.20 7.85
N THR A 142 9.48 -10.78 7.96
CA THR A 142 9.89 -9.40 7.65
C THR A 142 9.61 -9.06 6.18
N PRO A 143 9.98 -9.89 5.17
CA PRO A 143 9.64 -9.62 3.77
C PRO A 143 8.14 -9.44 3.52
N ARG A 144 7.30 -10.21 4.22
CA ARG A 144 5.84 -10.08 4.14
C ARG A 144 5.36 -8.74 4.69
N SER A 145 5.93 -8.28 5.80
CA SER A 145 5.58 -7.01 6.42
C SER A 145 6.03 -5.83 5.56
N ILE A 146 7.21 -5.92 4.94
CA ILE A 146 7.69 -4.94 3.96
C ILE A 146 6.75 -4.88 2.76
N ALA A 147 6.41 -6.02 2.15
CA ALA A 147 5.50 -6.05 1.00
C ALA A 147 4.11 -5.50 1.33
N ALA A 148 3.56 -5.84 2.51
CA ALA A 148 2.28 -5.30 2.96
C ALA A 148 2.33 -3.78 3.20
N GLY A 149 3.45 -3.29 3.74
CA GLY A 149 3.66 -1.87 3.98
C GLY A 149 3.85 -1.06 2.70
N LEU A 150 4.64 -1.58 1.75
CA LEU A 150 4.76 -1.01 0.41
C LEU A 150 3.39 -1.01 -0.30
N ALA A 151 2.62 -2.10 -0.21
CA ALA A 151 1.26 -2.14 -0.76
C ALA A 151 0.38 -1.03 -0.17
N ALA A 152 0.40 -0.85 1.14
CA ALA A 152 -0.39 0.20 1.80
C ALA A 152 -0.01 1.61 1.33
N GLY A 153 1.29 1.88 1.18
CA GLY A 153 1.77 3.18 0.70
C GLY A 153 1.50 3.46 -0.78
N THR A 154 1.23 2.43 -1.61
CA THR A 154 0.92 2.66 -3.04
C THR A 154 -0.34 3.50 -3.25
N THR A 155 -1.34 3.41 -2.37
CA THR A 155 -2.55 4.25 -2.45
C THR A 155 -2.23 5.73 -2.28
N GLY A 156 -1.39 6.07 -1.28
CA GLY A 156 -0.94 7.46 -1.08
C GLY A 156 -0.07 7.95 -2.23
N ALA A 157 0.85 7.12 -2.72
CA ALA A 157 1.69 7.45 -3.87
C ALA A 157 0.87 7.66 -5.15
N LEU A 158 -0.10 6.78 -5.45
CA LEU A 158 -0.97 6.87 -6.61
C LEU A 158 -1.77 8.17 -6.62
N LEU A 159 -2.42 8.48 -5.50
CA LEU A 159 -3.22 9.70 -5.37
C LEU A 159 -2.35 10.96 -5.37
N GLY A 160 -1.16 10.90 -4.75
CA GLY A 160 -0.16 11.96 -4.83
C GLY A 160 0.30 12.25 -6.26
N GLU A 161 0.56 11.21 -7.05
CA GLU A 161 0.94 11.35 -8.47
C GLU A 161 -0.19 11.90 -9.34
N MET A 162 -1.46 11.72 -8.95
CA MET A 162 -2.59 12.33 -9.66
C MET A 162 -2.75 13.82 -9.38
N MET A 163 -2.45 14.28 -8.16
CA MET A 163 -2.80 15.63 -7.68
C MET A 163 -1.60 16.58 -7.56
N CYS A 164 -0.38 16.07 -7.39
CA CYS A 164 0.78 16.91 -7.11
C CYS A 164 1.47 17.36 -8.40
N GLU A 165 1.60 18.66 -8.64
CA GLU A 165 2.25 19.21 -9.85
C GLU A 165 3.73 19.59 -9.67
N ARG A 166 4.35 19.22 -8.54
CA ARG A 166 5.77 19.54 -8.25
C ARG A 166 6.76 18.71 -9.05
N ASP A 167 8.03 19.07 -9.00
CA ASP A 167 9.11 18.45 -9.76
C ASP A 167 9.55 17.06 -9.24
N ALA A 168 10.56 16.49 -9.90
CA ALA A 168 11.15 15.20 -9.56
C ALA A 168 11.80 15.18 -8.17
N ALA A 169 12.46 16.27 -7.77
CA ALA A 169 13.13 16.37 -6.47
C ALA A 169 12.11 16.31 -5.32
N HIS A 170 10.97 16.96 -5.50
CA HIS A 170 9.87 16.88 -4.55
C HIS A 170 9.28 15.47 -4.45
N VAL A 171 9.04 14.80 -5.58
CA VAL A 171 8.54 13.41 -5.59
C VAL A 171 9.53 12.48 -4.87
N ALA A 172 10.82 12.59 -5.19
CA ALA A 172 11.84 11.77 -4.56
C ALA A 172 11.91 12.00 -3.04
N SER A 173 11.81 13.25 -2.60
CA SER A 173 12.02 13.62 -1.19
C SER A 173 10.77 13.42 -0.33
N PHE A 174 9.57 13.65 -0.87
CA PHE A 174 8.34 13.69 -0.06
C PHE A 174 7.36 12.56 -0.40
N HIS A 175 7.21 12.19 -1.68
CA HIS A 175 6.33 11.10 -2.09
C HIS A 175 6.95 9.75 -1.75
N LEU A 176 8.20 9.52 -2.20
CA LEU A 176 8.89 8.25 -1.92
C LEU A 176 9.23 8.09 -0.43
N ALA A 177 9.53 9.19 0.27
CA ALA A 177 9.68 9.16 1.72
C ALA A 177 8.39 8.74 2.42
N ALA A 178 7.23 9.30 2.05
CA ALA A 178 5.94 8.87 2.61
C ALA A 178 5.66 7.40 2.34
N TRP A 179 5.96 6.93 1.12
CA TRP A 179 5.77 5.53 0.73
C TRP A 179 6.67 4.59 1.56
N THR A 180 7.93 4.99 1.77
CA THR A 180 8.89 4.25 2.59
C THR A 180 8.51 4.29 4.07
N LEU A 181 8.05 5.43 4.58
CA LEU A 181 7.55 5.57 5.96
C LEU A 181 6.34 4.68 6.21
N ALA A 182 5.39 4.59 5.26
CA ALA A 182 4.27 3.65 5.36
C ALA A 182 4.77 2.20 5.49
N ALA A 183 5.79 1.82 4.70
CA ALA A 183 6.40 0.50 4.80
C ALA A 183 7.07 0.25 6.15
N LEU A 184 7.86 1.21 6.64
CA LEU A 184 8.52 1.15 7.94
C LEU A 184 7.51 1.06 9.09
N LEU A 185 6.44 1.85 9.05
CA LEU A 185 5.37 1.80 10.05
C LEU A 185 4.74 0.40 10.12
N VAL A 186 4.42 -0.21 8.98
CA VAL A 186 3.86 -1.57 8.97
C VAL A 186 4.85 -2.60 9.50
N VAL A 187 6.15 -2.47 9.20
CA VAL A 187 7.19 -3.36 9.75
C VAL A 187 7.30 -3.22 11.27
N VAL A 188 7.47 -1.98 11.77
CA VAL A 188 7.67 -1.69 13.19
C VAL A 188 6.44 -2.04 14.01
N LEU A 189 5.25 -1.59 13.57
CA LEU A 189 4.00 -1.88 14.25
C LEU A 189 3.66 -3.37 14.12
N GLY A 190 3.86 -3.96 12.94
CA GLY A 190 3.66 -5.38 12.66
C GLY A 190 4.46 -6.30 13.57
N ALA A 191 5.68 -5.91 13.93
CA ALA A 191 6.51 -6.63 14.90
C ALA A 191 5.92 -6.58 16.33
N ARG A 192 5.15 -5.53 16.67
CA ARG A 192 4.56 -5.32 18.00
C ARG A 192 3.14 -5.86 18.13
N VAL A 193 2.45 -6.19 17.03
CA VAL A 193 1.06 -6.60 17.12
C VAL A 193 0.91 -8.01 17.70
N LYS A 194 0.11 -8.15 18.77
CA LYS A 194 -0.25 -9.45 19.36
C LYS A 194 -0.90 -10.36 18.32
N ARG A 195 -0.20 -11.44 18.00
CA ARG A 195 -0.62 -12.47 17.04
C ARG A 195 -1.79 -13.27 17.59
N ARG A 196 -2.65 -13.78 16.69
CA ARG A 196 -3.64 -14.78 17.07
C ARG A 196 -2.91 -16.09 17.36
N SER A 197 -3.36 -16.84 18.36
CA SER A 197 -2.75 -18.11 18.82
C SER A 197 -2.67 -19.21 17.76
N TRP A 198 -3.26 -18.97 16.57
CA TRP A 198 -3.38 -19.91 15.46
C TRP A 198 -2.80 -19.34 14.15
N ALA A 199 -1.95 -18.31 14.22
CA ALA A 199 -1.32 -17.75 13.04
C ALA A 199 -0.38 -18.80 12.40
N ALA A 200 -0.79 -19.31 11.23
CA ALA A 200 -0.04 -20.26 10.41
C ALA A 200 0.89 -19.58 9.41
#